data_AF-A0A2D4JQZ2-F1
#
_entry.id   AF-A0A2D4JQZ2-F1
#
_cell.length_a   1.000
_cell.length_b   1.000
_cell.length_c   1.000
_cell.angle_alpha   90.00
_cell.angle_beta   90.00
_cell.angle_gamma   90.00
#
_symmetry.space_group_name_H-M   'P 1'
#
loop_
_entity.id
_entity.type
_entity.pdbx_description
1 polymer ?
#
loop_
_entity_poly.entity_id
_entity_poly.type
_entity_poly.pdbx_seq_one_letter_code
_entity_poly.pdbx_strand_id
1 'polypeptide(L)'
;YTTDDSPSEMAEIKLDKVVPLKENVKYAVRLRNYGSRTANGDGGMTTVQCPDGVTFTFSTCSLSSNGTNQTRGQIPQILYYRSEYDGDLQSQLLNKANEEDKNCSRALSVVSAVVRAAKDLLHRALA
;
A
#
# COMPACT_ATOMS: atom_id res chain seq x y z
N TYR A 1 11.94 -42.70 -0.08
CA TYR A 1 11.30 -41.39 0.14
C TYR A 1 11.85 -40.83 1.43
N THR A 2 12.92 -40.07 1.34
CA THR A 2 13.57 -39.40 2.47
C THR A 2 12.70 -38.21 2.87
N THR A 3 12.32 -38.20 4.14
CA THR A 3 11.59 -37.10 4.77
C THR A 3 12.47 -35.86 4.81
N ASP A 4 11.92 -34.78 4.27
CA ASP A 4 12.28 -33.37 4.37
C ASP A 4 13.16 -33.03 5.60
N ASP A 5 14.40 -32.61 5.37
CA ASP A 5 15.36 -32.14 6.40
C ASP A 5 15.12 -30.65 6.79
N SER A 6 13.96 -30.09 6.44
CA SER A 6 13.59 -28.71 6.78
C SER A 6 12.98 -28.64 8.18
N PRO A 7 13.45 -27.76 9.07
CA PRO A 7 12.78 -27.49 10.34
C PRO A 7 11.45 -26.73 10.18
N SER A 8 11.15 -26.23 8.97
CA SER A 8 9.92 -25.49 8.66
C SER A 8 8.86 -26.41 8.06
N GLU A 9 7.68 -26.44 8.67
CA GLU A 9 6.48 -27.10 8.14
C GLU A 9 5.79 -26.29 7.02
N MET A 10 6.32 -25.12 6.69
CA MET A 10 5.82 -24.21 5.66
C MET A 10 6.83 -24.03 4.54
N ALA A 11 6.32 -23.95 3.31
CA ALA A 11 7.06 -23.60 2.11
C ALA A 11 6.44 -22.39 1.42
N GLU A 12 7.29 -21.46 0.97
CA GLU A 12 6.86 -20.30 0.19
C GLU A 12 6.66 -20.67 -1.28
N ILE A 13 5.49 -20.34 -1.84
CA ILE A 13 5.20 -20.47 -3.28
C ILE A 13 4.98 -19.07 -3.84
N LYS A 14 5.88 -18.62 -4.70
CA LYS A 14 5.82 -17.29 -5.33
C LYS A 14 5.11 -17.36 -6.67
N LEU A 15 4.36 -16.30 -7.00
CA LEU A 15 3.76 -16.14 -8.32
C LEU A 15 4.81 -15.66 -9.32
N ASP A 16 4.68 -16.06 -10.58
CA ASP A 16 5.57 -15.59 -11.66
C ASP A 16 5.53 -14.07 -11.83
N LYS A 17 4.38 -13.46 -11.47
CA LYS A 17 4.16 -12.01 -11.49
C LYS A 17 3.42 -11.59 -10.24
N VAL A 18 3.78 -10.42 -9.72
CA VAL A 18 3.06 -9.79 -8.62
C VAL A 18 1.63 -9.46 -9.05
N VAL A 19 0.66 -9.63 -8.15
CA VAL A 19 -0.75 -9.30 -8.37
C VAL A 19 -1.10 -8.06 -7.56
N PRO A 20 -1.33 -6.90 -8.19
CA PRO A 20 -1.82 -5.72 -7.49
C PRO A 20 -3.21 -5.97 -6.90
N LEU A 21 -3.36 -5.70 -5.61
CA LEU A 21 -4.64 -5.81 -4.92
C LEU A 21 -5.27 -4.43 -4.78
N LYS A 22 -6.52 -4.29 -5.22
CA LYS A 22 -7.32 -3.11 -4.97
C LYS A 22 -7.93 -3.19 -3.59
N GLU A 23 -7.93 -2.07 -2.88
CA GLU A 23 -8.54 -1.97 -1.55
C GLU A 23 -10.02 -2.38 -1.59
N ASN A 24 -10.48 -3.07 -0.55
CA ASN A 24 -11.88 -3.48 -0.37
C ASN A 24 -12.47 -4.36 -1.49
N VAL A 25 -11.62 -4.96 -2.33
CA VAL A 25 -12.01 -5.97 -3.32
C VAL A 25 -11.71 -7.37 -2.79
N LYS A 26 -12.64 -8.30 -2.96
CA LYS A 26 -12.45 -9.70 -2.56
C LYS A 26 -11.61 -10.45 -3.59
N TYR A 27 -10.56 -11.09 -3.11
CA TYR A 27 -9.71 -12.00 -3.87
C TYR A 27 -9.81 -13.41 -3.30
N ALA A 28 -9.49 -14.42 -4.11
CA ALA A 28 -9.45 -15.81 -3.68
C ALA A 28 -8.13 -16.46 -4.10
N VAL A 29 -7.53 -17.21 -3.18
CA VAL A 29 -6.38 -18.09 -3.47
C VAL A 29 -6.88 -19.53 -3.40
N ARG A 30 -6.58 -20.31 -4.45
CA ARG A 30 -6.94 -21.74 -4.50
C ARG A 30 -5.69 -22.57 -4.75
N LEU A 31 -5.36 -23.41 -3.78
CA LEU A 31 -4.29 -24.39 -3.89
C LEU A 31 -4.87 -25.76 -4.27
N ARG A 32 -4.30 -26.40 -5.28
CA ARG A 32 -4.56 -27.81 -5.60
C ARG A 32 -3.28 -28.59 -5.38
N ASN A 33 -3.17 -29.23 -4.22
CA ASN A 33 -2.00 -30.01 -3.85
C ASN A 33 -2.20 -31.51 -4.17
N TYR A 34 -1.12 -32.18 -4.54
CA TYR A 34 -1.09 -33.63 -4.74
C TYR A 34 0.09 -34.21 -3.96
N GLY A 35 -0.16 -35.24 -3.17
CA GLY A 35 0.89 -35.87 -2.36
C GLY A 35 0.33 -36.44 -1.06
N SER A 36 1.25 -36.70 -0.13
CA SER A 36 0.95 -37.20 1.21
C SER A 36 0.23 -36.16 2.06
N ARG A 37 -0.23 -36.59 3.25
CA ARG A 37 -0.79 -35.68 4.26
C ARG A 37 0.26 -34.64 4.67
N THR A 38 -0.20 -33.40 4.89
CA THR A 38 0.61 -32.28 5.36
C THR A 38 0.13 -31.82 6.74
N ALA A 39 0.93 -31.03 7.44
CA ALA A 39 0.45 -30.23 8.55
C ALA A 39 -0.66 -29.25 8.11
N ASN A 40 -1.45 -28.77 9.07
CA ASN A 40 -2.50 -27.77 8.84
C ASN A 40 -2.58 -26.80 10.03
N GLY A 41 -3.03 -25.57 9.76
CA GLY A 41 -3.35 -24.59 10.80
C GLY A 41 -4.74 -24.82 11.41
N ASP A 42 -4.95 -24.26 12.60
CA ASP A 42 -6.23 -24.17 13.32
C ASP A 42 -6.28 -22.87 14.14
N GLY A 43 -7.45 -22.50 14.68
CA GLY A 43 -7.62 -21.26 15.45
C GLY A 43 -7.48 -19.98 14.60
N GLY A 44 -7.79 -20.07 13.30
CA GLY A 44 -7.66 -18.97 12.35
C GLY A 44 -8.50 -17.75 12.70
N MET A 45 -7.96 -16.58 12.36
CA MET A 45 -8.56 -15.27 12.62
C MET A 45 -9.22 -14.72 11.36
N THR A 46 -10.47 -14.25 11.49
CA THR A 46 -11.19 -13.59 10.39
C THR A 46 -10.51 -12.31 9.94
N THR A 47 -9.93 -11.54 10.87
CA THR A 47 -9.25 -10.28 10.56
C THR A 47 -7.89 -10.26 11.22
N VAL A 48 -6.87 -9.87 10.46
CA VAL A 48 -5.48 -9.77 10.93
C VAL A 48 -4.96 -8.38 10.58
N GLN A 49 -4.61 -7.61 11.61
CA GLN A 49 -3.91 -6.34 11.45
C GLN A 49 -2.40 -6.59 11.51
N CYS A 50 -1.71 -6.24 10.43
CA CYS A 50 -0.28 -6.40 10.30
C CYS A 50 0.48 -5.22 10.96
N PRO A 51 1.75 -5.42 11.36
CA PRO A 51 2.55 -4.35 11.98
C PRO A 51 2.75 -3.11 11.11
N ASP A 52 2.63 -3.24 9.79
CA ASP A 52 2.72 -2.15 8.82
C ASP A 52 1.39 -1.39 8.62
N GLY A 53 0.37 -1.70 9.43
CA GLY A 53 -0.94 -1.06 9.40
C GLY A 53 -1.93 -1.65 8.40
N VAL A 54 -1.52 -2.59 7.55
CA VAL A 54 -2.46 -3.26 6.61
C VAL A 54 -3.36 -4.22 7.37
N THR A 55 -4.65 -4.22 7.05
CA THR A 55 -5.61 -5.17 7.61
C THR A 55 -6.09 -6.14 6.54
N PHE A 56 -5.91 -7.43 6.77
CA PHE A 56 -6.48 -8.48 5.93
C PHE A 56 -7.76 -9.03 6.57
N THR A 57 -8.79 -9.26 5.75
CA THR A 57 -10.02 -9.94 6.16
C THR A 57 -10.20 -11.21 5.34
N PHE A 58 -10.32 -12.33 6.03
CA PHE A 58 -10.47 -13.67 5.47
C PHE A 58 -11.93 -14.13 5.55
N SER A 59 -12.40 -14.82 4.54
CA SER A 59 -13.73 -15.43 4.52
C SER A 59 -13.69 -16.76 3.77
N THR A 60 -14.47 -17.72 4.24
CA THR A 60 -14.64 -18.99 3.51
C THR A 60 -15.39 -18.74 2.21
N CYS A 61 -14.98 -19.44 1.15
CA CYS A 61 -15.64 -19.40 -0.14
C CYS A 61 -15.83 -20.82 -0.70
N SER A 62 -16.79 -20.96 -1.63
CA SER A 62 -17.15 -22.23 -2.26
C SER A 62 -16.05 -22.83 -3.14
N LEU A 63 -15.00 -22.09 -3.44
CA LEU A 63 -13.83 -22.59 -4.19
C LEU A 63 -12.97 -23.57 -3.36
N SER A 64 -13.14 -23.59 -2.03
CA SER A 64 -12.41 -24.48 -1.14
C SER A 64 -13.05 -25.87 -1.07
N SER A 65 -12.78 -26.69 -2.08
CA SER A 65 -13.31 -28.05 -2.14
C SER A 65 -12.63 -29.04 -1.18
N ASN A 66 -11.49 -28.66 -0.57
CA ASN A 66 -10.70 -29.51 0.33
C ASN A 66 -10.79 -29.07 1.80
N GLY A 67 -11.87 -28.38 2.19
CA GLY A 67 -12.23 -28.12 3.59
C GLY A 67 -11.47 -27.00 4.31
N THR A 68 -10.51 -26.33 3.65
CA THR A 68 -9.87 -25.14 4.22
C THR A 68 -10.89 -24.02 4.38
N ASN A 69 -10.92 -23.40 5.54
CA ASN A 69 -11.85 -22.33 5.90
C ASN A 69 -11.13 -21.29 6.78
N GLN A 70 -11.84 -20.26 7.23
CA GLN A 70 -11.25 -19.17 8.03
C GLN A 70 -10.66 -19.63 9.37
N THR A 71 -11.07 -20.79 9.87
CA THR A 71 -10.66 -21.29 11.19
C THR A 71 -9.55 -22.33 11.07
N ARG A 72 -9.51 -23.14 10.02
CA ARG A 72 -8.53 -24.23 9.89
C ARG A 72 -8.26 -24.64 8.45
N GLY A 73 -7.09 -25.26 8.24
CA GLY A 73 -6.70 -25.85 6.96
C GLY A 73 -5.34 -25.39 6.47
N GLN A 74 -5.22 -25.17 5.17
CA GLN A 74 -3.98 -24.80 4.47
C GLN A 74 -3.93 -23.29 4.15
N ILE A 75 -2.83 -22.85 3.52
CA ILE A 75 -2.56 -21.45 3.14
C ILE A 75 -2.41 -20.53 4.38
N PRO A 76 -1.37 -20.76 5.20
CA PRO A 76 -1.19 -20.03 6.46
C PRO A 76 -0.73 -18.57 6.29
N GLN A 77 -0.19 -18.19 5.12
CA GLN A 77 0.42 -16.88 4.90
C GLN A 77 0.16 -16.34 3.48
N ILE A 78 0.06 -15.02 3.39
CA ILE A 78 0.15 -14.25 2.15
C ILE A 78 1.41 -13.41 2.21
N LEU A 79 2.30 -13.56 1.23
CA LEU A 79 3.47 -12.70 1.07
C LEU A 79 3.04 -11.46 0.29
N TYR A 80 3.27 -10.27 0.85
CA TYR A 80 2.91 -9.01 0.21
C TYR A 80 3.94 -7.93 0.51
N TYR A 81 3.88 -6.86 -0.28
CA TYR A 81 4.56 -5.59 -0.01
C TYR A 81 3.57 -4.46 -0.31
N ARG A 82 3.74 -3.33 0.36
CA ARG A 82 2.94 -2.13 0.09
C ARG A 82 3.53 -1.40 -1.12
N SER A 83 2.70 -1.05 -2.08
CA SER A 83 3.10 -0.13 -3.14
C SER A 83 3.12 1.28 -2.55
N GLU A 84 4.26 1.98 -2.61
CA GLU A 84 4.39 3.37 -2.14
C GLU A 84 3.63 4.38 -3.04
N TYR A 85 2.95 3.91 -4.09
CA TYR A 85 2.73 4.73 -5.29
C TYR A 85 1.38 5.46 -5.41
N ASP A 86 0.31 5.10 -4.70
CA ASP A 86 -1.02 5.69 -4.99
C ASP A 86 -1.44 6.84 -4.05
N GLY A 87 -1.06 6.81 -2.76
CA GLY A 87 -1.48 7.84 -1.80
C GLY A 87 -0.46 8.96 -1.59
N ASP A 88 0.82 8.58 -1.50
CA ASP A 88 1.88 9.51 -1.08
C ASP A 88 2.34 10.40 -2.23
N LEU A 89 2.40 9.90 -3.46
CA LEU A 89 2.85 10.71 -4.60
C LEU A 89 1.85 11.83 -4.92
N GLN A 90 0.55 11.53 -4.95
CA GLN A 90 -0.50 12.53 -5.19
C GLN A 90 -0.47 13.63 -4.10
N SER A 91 -0.32 13.22 -2.84
CA SER A 91 -0.22 14.13 -1.69
C SER A 91 1.06 14.98 -1.74
N GLN A 92 2.20 14.39 -2.12
CA GLN A 92 3.46 15.09 -2.31
C GLN A 92 3.39 16.10 -3.45
N LEU A 93 2.75 15.74 -4.57
CA LEU A 93 2.55 16.64 -5.71
C LEU A 93 1.64 17.82 -5.35
N LEU A 94 0.53 17.59 -4.64
CA LEU A 94 -0.34 18.66 -4.15
C LEU A 94 0.41 19.60 -3.19
N ASN A 95 1.17 19.04 -2.25
CA ASN A 95 1.95 19.84 -1.30
C ASN A 95 2.99 20.70 -2.02
N LYS A 96 3.68 20.13 -3.01
CA LYS A 96 4.67 20.86 -3.80
C LYS A 96 4.03 22.00 -4.62
N ALA A 97 2.90 21.75 -5.26
CA ALA A 97 2.15 22.77 -6.00
C ALA A 97 1.67 23.91 -5.07
N ASN A 98 1.18 23.58 -3.88
CA ASN A 98 0.75 24.57 -2.88
C ASN A 98 1.92 25.43 -2.39
N GLU A 99 3.10 24.86 -2.20
CA GLU A 99 4.30 25.63 -1.81
C GLU A 99 4.81 26.52 -2.94
N GLU A 100 4.74 26.06 -4.19
CA GLU A 100 5.07 26.89 -5.36
C GLU A 100 4.11 28.10 -5.50
N ASP A 101 2.81 27.90 -5.28
CA ASP A 101 1.82 28.98 -5.34
C ASP A 101 2.04 30.04 -4.24
N LYS A 102 2.35 29.59 -3.01
CA LYS A 102 2.74 30.50 -1.91
C LYS A 102 4.01 31.28 -2.22
N ASN A 103 5.02 30.62 -2.80
CA ASN A 103 6.27 31.26 -3.18
C ASN A 103 6.05 32.30 -4.29
N CYS A 104 5.22 31.97 -5.29
CA CYS A 104 4.83 32.90 -6.35
C CYS A 104 4.12 34.13 -5.77
N SER A 105 3.13 33.92 -4.89
CA SER A 105 2.39 34.99 -4.21
C SER A 105 3.31 35.91 -3.40
N ARG A 106 4.29 35.33 -2.69
CA ARG A 106 5.31 36.11 -1.93
C ARG A 106 6.19 36.94 -2.86
N ALA A 107 6.66 36.36 -3.96
CA ALA A 107 7.48 37.08 -4.94
C ALA A 107 6.70 38.25 -5.58
N LEU A 108 5.45 38.04 -5.99
CA LEU A 108 4.58 39.09 -6.52
C LEU A 108 4.34 40.22 -5.52
N SER A 109 4.16 39.91 -4.24
CA SER A 109 4.00 40.90 -3.18
C SER A 109 5.23 41.81 -3.06
N VAL A 110 6.43 41.20 -3.05
CA VAL A 110 7.70 41.94 -3.01
C VAL A 110 7.87 42.82 -4.24
N VAL A 111 7.66 42.27 -5.44
CA VAL A 111 7.75 43.03 -6.69
C VAL A 111 6.78 44.21 -6.68
N SER A 112 5.53 43.98 -6.25
CA SER A 112 4.52 45.03 -6.17
C SER A 112 4.88 46.13 -5.17
N ALA A 113 5.55 45.80 -4.07
CA ALA A 113 6.04 46.78 -3.10
C ALA A 113 7.19 47.63 -3.68
N VAL A 114 8.17 46.98 -4.35
CA VAL A 114 9.29 47.66 -4.99
C VAL A 114 8.83 48.60 -6.10
N VAL A 115 7.91 48.14 -6.96
CA VAL A 115 7.35 48.95 -8.05
C VAL A 115 6.61 50.19 -7.50
N ARG A 116 5.83 50.02 -6.42
CA ARG A 116 5.17 51.16 -5.76
C ARG A 116 6.17 52.16 -5.19
N ALA A 117 7.19 51.68 -4.47
CA ALA A 117 8.23 52.54 -3.91
C ALA A 117 9.00 53.30 -5.01
N ALA A 118 9.36 52.62 -6.10
CA ALA A 118 10.03 53.25 -7.24
C ALA A 118 9.15 54.31 -7.92
N LYS A 119 7.86 54.01 -8.12
CA LYS A 119 6.88 54.97 -8.64
C LYS A 119 6.78 56.22 -7.75
N ASP A 120 6.70 56.04 -6.43
CA ASP A 120 6.59 57.14 -5.49
C ASP A 120 7.84 58.02 -5.48
N LEU A 121 9.03 57.41 -5.58
CA LEU A 121 10.30 58.14 -5.69
C LEU A 121 10.39 58.95 -6.98
N LEU A 122 9.98 58.38 -8.12
CA LEU A 122 9.94 59.08 -9.40
C LEU A 122 8.99 60.27 -9.37
N HIS A 123 7.79 60.10 -8.81
CA HIS A 123 6.84 61.20 -8.67
C HIS A 123 7.37 62.34 -7.80
N ARG A 124 8.11 62.03 -6.72
CA ARG A 124 8.71 63.05 -5.85
C ARG A 124 9.90 63.77 -6.48
N ALA A 125 10.66 63.10 -7.35
CA ALA A 125 11.82 63.70 -8.01
C ALA A 125 11.43 64.65 -9.17
N LEU A 126 10.22 64.49 -9.72
CA LEU A 126 9.70 65.24 -10.87
C LEU A 126 8.69 66.33 -10.48
N ALA A 127 8.41 66.49 -9.18
CA ALA A 127 7.56 67.55 -8.61
C ALA A 127 8.41 68.63 -7.97
#